data_AF-A0A7X5VHS9-F1
#
_entry.id   AF-A0A7X5VHS9-F1
#
_cell.length_a   1.000
_cell.length_b   1.000
_cell.length_c   1.000
_cell.angle_alpha   90.00
_cell.angle_beta   90.00
_cell.angle_gamma   90.00
#
_symmetry.space_group_name_H-M   'P 1'
#
loop_
_entity.id
_entity.type
_entity.pdbx_description
1 polymer ?
#
loop_
_entity_poly.entity_id
_entity_poly.type
_entity_poly.pdbx_seq_one_letter_code
_entity_poly.pdbx_strand_id
1 'polypeptide(L)'
;MTMDLWAIRMLIRRIDIEARLRHWHEVGDRLIERPTNHSSAIQKGDYVRISGHWRKVARVNQKSVTVETESTTGRAAYYDITDHRPAGGVDGPLP
;
A
#
# COMPACT_ATOMS: atom_id res chain seq x y z
N MET A 1 -50.00 -7.96 -19.96
CA MET A 1 -48.88 -8.92 -19.94
C MET A 1 -48.03 -8.59 -18.72
N THR A 2 -48.30 -9.25 -17.60
CA THR A 2 -47.62 -9.02 -16.31
C THR A 2 -46.26 -9.72 -16.36
N MET A 3 -45.16 -8.99 -16.15
CA MET A 3 -43.86 -9.62 -15.96
C MET A 3 -43.90 -10.42 -14.65
N ASP A 4 -43.48 -11.67 -14.74
CA ASP A 4 -43.37 -12.58 -13.61
C ASP A 4 -42.42 -12.01 -12.53
N LEU A 5 -42.78 -12.17 -11.26
CA LEU A 5 -42.02 -11.68 -10.11
C LEU A 5 -40.61 -12.26 -10.09
N TRP A 6 -40.43 -13.49 -10.59
CA TRP A 6 -39.12 -14.11 -10.75
C TRP A 6 -38.27 -13.38 -11.79
N ALA A 7 -38.84 -12.99 -12.93
CA ALA A 7 -38.15 -12.23 -13.96
C ALA A 7 -37.69 -10.86 -13.45
N ILE A 8 -38.54 -10.17 -12.68
CA ILE A 8 -38.19 -8.89 -12.04
C ILE A 8 -37.04 -9.08 -11.04
N ARG A 9 -37.10 -10.11 -10.19
CA ARG A 9 -36.05 -10.41 -9.19
C ARG A 9 -34.72 -10.78 -9.85
N MET A 10 -34.75 -11.54 -10.95
CA MET A 10 -33.56 -11.89 -11.72
C MET A 10 -32.94 -10.66 -12.40
N LEU A 11 -33.74 -9.75 -12.94
CA LEU A 11 -33.27 -8.50 -13.53
C LEU A 11 -32.57 -7.61 -12.49
N ILE A 12 -33.19 -7.43 -11.31
CA ILE A 12 -32.58 -6.67 -10.21
C ILE A 12 -31.24 -7.28 -9.81
N ARG A 13 -31.18 -8.61 -9.63
CA ARG A 13 -29.94 -9.31 -9.27
C ARG A 13 -28.86 -9.16 -10.34
N ARG A 14 -29.23 -9.16 -11.61
CA ARG A 14 -28.28 -8.95 -12.71
C ARG A 14 -27.69 -7.54 -12.67
N ILE A 15 -28.52 -6.51 -12.50
CA ILE A 15 -28.07 -5.12 -12.42
C ILE A 15 -27.09 -4.93 -11.25
N ASP A 16 -27.40 -5.51 -10.08
CA ASP A 16 -26.53 -5.46 -8.90
C ASP A 16 -25.16 -6.10 -9.16
N ILE A 17 -25.14 -7.28 -9.79
CA ILE A 17 -23.89 -7.97 -10.14
C ILE A 17 -23.06 -7.15 -11.13
N GLU A 18 -23.69 -6.58 -12.16
CA GLU A 18 -22.98 -5.74 -13.14
C GLU A 18 -22.43 -4.46 -12.52
N ALA A 19 -23.17 -3.83 -11.59
CA ALA A 19 -22.69 -2.68 -10.85
C ALA A 19 -21.47 -3.04 -9.97
N ARG A 20 -21.52 -4.19 -9.29
CA ARG A 20 -20.40 -4.68 -8.48
C ARG A 20 -19.18 -5.02 -9.31
N LEU A 21 -19.36 -5.65 -10.47
CA LEU A 21 -18.27 -5.95 -11.40
C LEU A 21 -17.61 -4.66 -11.92
N ARG A 22 -18.40 -3.66 -12.32
CA ARG A 22 -17.87 -2.35 -12.74
C ARG A 22 -17.07 -1.68 -11.63
N HIS A 23 -17.61 -1.68 -10.40
CA HIS A 23 -16.92 -1.11 -9.25
C HIS A 23 -15.54 -1.76 -9.01
N TRP A 24 -15.47 -3.09 -9.01
CA TRP A 24 -14.21 -3.79 -8.81
C TRP A 24 -13.22 -3.62 -9.97
N HIS A 25 -13.72 -3.49 -11.20
CA HIS A 25 -12.88 -3.16 -12.36
C HIS A 25 -12.25 -1.77 -12.20
N GLU A 26 -13.04 -0.76 -11.82
CA GLU A 26 -12.54 0.60 -11.58
C GLU A 26 -11.50 0.65 -10.45
N VAL A 27 -11.73 -0.09 -9.36
CA VAL A 27 -10.73 -0.23 -8.27
C VAL A 27 -9.45 -0.87 -8.80
N GLY A 28 -9.56 -1.92 -9.62
CA GLY A 28 -8.42 -2.58 -10.27
C GLY A 28 -7.63 -1.63 -11.18
N ASP A 29 -8.31 -0.94 -12.08
CA ASP A 29 -7.71 0.03 -13.00
C ASP A 29 -6.98 1.15 -12.24
N ARG A 30 -7.62 1.69 -11.19
CA ARG A 30 -7.02 2.71 -10.33
C ARG A 30 -5.74 2.23 -9.65
N LEU A 31 -5.70 0.96 -9.21
CA LEU A 31 -4.51 0.37 -8.60
C LEU A 31 -3.39 0.06 -9.61
N ILE A 32 -3.73 -0.17 -10.89
CA ILE A 32 -2.77 -0.36 -11.99
C ILE A 32 -2.21 0.99 -12.46
N GLU A 33 -3.06 2.00 -12.64
CA GLU A 33 -2.67 3.35 -13.06
C GLU A 33 -1.83 4.04 -12.00
N ARG A 34 -2.24 3.91 -10.74
CA ARG A 34 -1.53 4.45 -9.59
C ARG A 34 -1.17 3.29 -8.68
N PRO A 35 -0.08 2.56 -8.97
CA PRO A 35 0.47 1.65 -7.99
C PRO A 35 0.69 2.49 -6.73
N THR A 36 0.11 2.06 -5.62
CA THR A 36 0.34 2.64 -4.30
C THR A 36 1.79 2.35 -3.94
N ASN A 37 2.71 3.02 -4.62
CA ASN A 37 4.14 2.87 -4.46
C ASN A 37 4.48 3.56 -3.15
N HIS A 38 4.31 2.83 -2.04
CA HIS A 38 4.84 3.23 -0.75
C HIS A 38 6.38 3.39 -0.83
N SER A 39 6.99 2.79 -1.87
CA SER A 39 8.39 2.92 -2.25
C SER A 39 8.80 4.27 -2.82
N SER A 40 7.90 5.08 -3.40
CA SER A 40 8.33 6.30 -4.10
C SER A 40 8.74 7.43 -3.16
N ALA A 41 8.32 7.38 -1.90
CA ALA A 41 8.67 8.38 -0.89
C ALA A 41 9.96 8.03 -0.11
N ILE A 42 10.29 6.74 0.00
CA ILE A 42 11.40 6.26 0.83
C ILE A 42 12.60 5.99 -0.07
N GLN A 43 13.70 6.67 0.20
CA GLN A 43 14.96 6.50 -0.52
C GLN A 43 16.00 5.77 0.33
N LYS A 44 17.05 5.28 -0.33
CA LYS A 44 18.22 4.76 0.37
C LYS A 44 18.84 5.89 1.20
N GLY A 45 19.14 5.61 2.46
CA GLY A 45 19.70 6.58 3.40
C GLY A 45 18.67 7.21 4.34
N ASP A 46 17.38 7.13 4.02
CA ASP A 46 16.29 7.61 4.89
C ASP A 46 16.19 6.79 6.17
N TYR A 47 15.51 7.35 7.18
CA TYR A 47 15.18 6.65 8.41
C TYR A 47 13.70 6.27 8.42
N VAL A 48 13.41 5.02 8.78
CA VAL A 48 12.04 4.50 8.90
C VAL A 48 11.83 3.99 10.32
N ARG A 49 10.63 4.22 10.87
CA ARG A 49 10.26 3.73 12.19
C ARG A 49 9.54 2.39 12.06
N ILE A 50 10.09 1.37 12.71
CA ILE A 50 9.58 -0.01 12.69
C ILE A 50 9.52 -0.50 14.13
N SER A 51 8.35 -0.96 14.58
CA SER A 51 8.12 -1.44 15.95
C SER A 51 8.65 -0.49 17.03
N GLY A 52 8.54 0.83 16.79
CA GLY A 52 9.00 1.87 17.71
C GLY A 52 10.45 2.33 17.54
N HIS A 53 11.28 1.62 16.78
CA HIS A 53 12.71 1.93 16.57
C HIS A 53 12.95 2.59 15.21
N TRP A 54 13.79 3.63 15.19
CA TRP A 54 14.28 4.23 13.94
C TRP A 54 15.41 3.40 13.36
N ARG A 55 15.30 3.07 12.07
CA ARG A 55 16.31 2.29 11.35
C ARG A 55 16.63 2.93 10.01
N LYS A 56 17.91 2.95 9.64
CA LYS A 56 18.37 3.55 8.38
C LYS A 56 18.11 2.59 7.22
N VAL A 57 17.64 3.11 6.09
CA VAL A 57 17.36 2.31 4.90
C VAL A 57 18.64 2.06 4.12
N ALA A 58 19.09 0.80 4.07
CA ALA A 58 20.23 0.36 3.26
C ALA A 58 19.85 0.15 1.80
N ARG A 59 18.64 -0.36 1.52
CA ARG A 59 18.15 -0.64 0.17
C ARG A 59 16.63 -0.60 0.11
N VAL A 60 16.10 -0.05 -0.98
CA VAL A 60 14.66 0.00 -1.26
C VAL A 60 14.33 -1.06 -2.30
N ASN A 61 13.29 -1.86 -2.06
CA ASN A 61 12.72 -2.79 -3.04
C ASN A 61 11.24 -2.44 -3.26
N GLN A 62 10.63 -3.07 -4.27
CA GLN A 62 9.26 -2.79 -4.68
C GLN A 62 8.21 -3.01 -3.57
N LYS A 63 8.41 -4.02 -2.71
CA LYS A 63 7.45 -4.38 -1.64
C LYS A 63 8.00 -4.27 -0.21
N SER A 64 9.28 -3.98 -0.06
CA SER A 64 9.94 -3.96 1.24
C SER A 64 11.18 -3.08 1.19
N VAL A 65 11.56 -2.54 2.34
CA VAL A 65 12.85 -1.89 2.55
C VAL A 65 13.76 -2.79 3.37
N THR A 66 15.04 -2.65 3.11
CA THR A 66 16.11 -3.33 3.80
C THR A 66 16.78 -2.28 4.68
N VAL A 67 16.80 -2.50 5.99
CA VAL A 67 17.23 -1.52 6.99
C VAL A 67 18.47 -1.99 7.74
N GLU A 68 19.36 -1.06 8.06
CA GLU A 68 20.52 -1.30 8.91
C GLU A 68 20.05 -1.49 10.35
N THR A 69 20.57 -2.52 11.02
CA THR A 69 20.41 -2.79 12.45
C THR A 69 21.80 -2.99 13.04
N GLU A 70 21.96 -2.79 14.35
CA GLU A 70 23.25 -2.73 15.06
C GLU A 70 24.20 -3.91 14.80
N SER A 71 23.68 -5.07 14.41
CA SER A 71 24.50 -6.27 14.14
C SER A 71 24.15 -6.99 12.85
N THR A 72 23.16 -6.50 12.08
CA THR A 72 22.71 -7.16 10.84
C THR A 72 21.84 -6.24 10.00
N THR A 73 21.46 -6.71 8.82
CA THR A 73 20.45 -6.06 7.98
C THR A 73 19.08 -6.70 8.20
N GLY A 74 18.08 -5.89 8.55
CA GLY A 74 16.69 -6.32 8.68
C GLY A 74 15.89 -6.07 7.40
N ARG A 75 14.83 -6.85 7.18
CA ARG A 75 13.84 -6.61 6.12
C ARG A 75 12.54 -6.14 6.75
N ALA A 76 12.00 -5.02 6.26
CA ALA A 76 10.72 -4.47 6.70
C ALA A 76 9.79 -4.29 5.51
N ALA A 77 8.55 -4.76 5.62
CA ALA A 77 7.54 -4.48 4.61
C ALA A 77 6.99 -3.07 4.79
N TYR A 78 6.44 -2.47 3.74
CA TYR A 78 5.90 -1.10 3.82
C TYR A 78 4.78 -0.95 4.87
N TYR A 79 3.99 -2.01 5.10
CA TYR A 79 2.91 -1.99 6.09
C TYR A 79 3.41 -2.02 7.54
N ASP A 80 4.68 -2.38 7.78
CA ASP A 80 5.29 -2.38 9.11
C ASP A 80 5.89 -1.01 9.48
N ILE A 81 5.99 -0.09 8.50
CA ILE A 81 6.57 1.24 8.67
C ILE A 81 5.50 2.16 9.24
N THR A 82 5.77 2.69 10.43
CA THR A 82 4.83 3.60 11.11
C THR A 82 5.19 5.06 10.91
N ASP A 83 6.44 5.37 10.57
CA ASP A 83 6.92 6.74 10.35
C ASP A 83 8.14 6.77 9.41
N HIS A 84 8.38 7.91 8.76
CA HIS A 84 9.46 8.11 7.78
C HIS A 84 10.10 9.49 7.94
N ARG A 85 11.43 9.52 7.88
CA ARG A 85 12.25 10.75 7.93
C ARG A 85 13.30 10.74 6.81
N PRO A 86 13.38 11.80 5.98
CA PRO A 86 14.36 11.89 4.92
C PRO A 86 15.78 12.11 5.49
N ALA A 87 16.78 11.55 4.82
CA ALA A 87 18.19 11.62 5.23
C ALA A 87 18.75 13.06 5.39
N GLY A 88 18.14 14.04 4.72
CA GLY A 88 18.53 15.45 4.75
C GLY A 88 17.67 16.35 5.65
N GLY A 89 16.71 15.78 6.39
CA GLY A 89 15.95 16.52 7.40
C GLY A 89 16.83 16.84 8.61
N VAL A 90 16.72 18.06 9.13
CA VAL A 90 17.49 18.71 10.21
C VAL A 90 17.49 17.99 11.59
N ASP A 91 17.16 16.71 11.61
CA ASP A 91 16.80 15.96 12.80
C ASP A 91 17.29 14.51 12.64
N GLY A 92 18.59 14.31 12.36
CA GLY A 92 19.21 13.00 12.54
C GLY A 92 19.15 12.59 14.01
N PRO A 93 19.10 11.29 14.37
CA PRO A 93 19.13 10.91 15.77
C PRO A 93 20.40 11.49 16.40
N LEU A 94 20.22 12.31 17.45
CA LEU A 94 21.32 12.74 18.30
C LEU A 94 22.02 11.50 18.89
N PRO A 95 23.35 11.55 19.05
CA PRO A 95 24.15 10.44 19.57
C PRO A 95 23.67 9.94 20.93
#